data_AF-A0A6N2SJZ2-F1
#
_entry.id   AF-A0A6N2SJZ2-F1
#
_cell.length_a   1.000
_cell.length_b   1.000
_cell.length_c   1.000
_cell.angle_alpha   90.00
_cell.angle_beta   90.00
_cell.angle_gamma   90.00
#
_symmetry.space_group_name_H-M   'P 1'
#
loop_
_entity.id
_entity.type
_entity.pdbx_description
1 polymer ?
#
loop_
_entity_poly.entity_id
_entity_poly.type
_entity_poly.pdbx_seq_one_letter_code
_entity_poly.pdbx_strand_id
1 'polypeptide(L)'
;MSTNMHYGSGSVVPSRSAGFTNTGSPRPARPGQLDQMMADNIAGGADPAEINEMCHASAAALLDRVHHTQDAELVERVLTLVDREGVYVIAELWSHADPDSLPGILWRLYLLRTWMRKNRESIARLWRVGEPVATTASAIAGVDQAPTENDIARTADSILAGAFTGDFAVALERAAAFTDVVALGLRIEARKLASLDGSSEAGSSDVSDGSATSAAAGSRPSAVEKRARAKAAKLMHTAGNLFATAKDFRHGANLWRRGRLE
;
A
#
# COMPACT_ATOMS: atom_id res chain seq x y z
N MET A 1 -8.31 -92.90 -12.29
CA MET A 1 -9.31 -93.11 -13.34
C MET A 1 -9.65 -91.76 -13.94
N SER A 2 -9.62 -91.70 -15.28
CA SER A 2 -9.86 -90.59 -16.20
C SER A 2 -11.11 -89.75 -15.85
N THR A 3 -11.19 -88.46 -16.19
CA THR A 3 -11.60 -88.01 -17.54
C THR A 3 -11.19 -86.57 -17.89
N ASN A 4 -11.15 -86.35 -19.21
CA ASN A 4 -10.62 -85.24 -19.99
C ASN A 4 -11.65 -84.12 -20.28
N MET A 5 -11.12 -82.91 -20.53
CA MET A 5 -11.52 -81.86 -21.51
C MET A 5 -12.99 -81.40 -21.67
N HIS A 6 -13.17 -80.07 -21.74
CA HIS A 6 -13.85 -79.41 -22.88
C HIS A 6 -13.32 -77.99 -23.14
N TYR A 7 -12.95 -77.74 -24.40
CA TYR A 7 -12.71 -76.43 -25.02
C TYR A 7 -14.05 -75.76 -25.35
N GLY A 8 -14.12 -74.43 -25.31
CA GLY A 8 -15.26 -73.65 -25.80
C GLY A 8 -14.88 -72.22 -26.15
N SER A 9 -14.69 -71.97 -27.45
CA SER A 9 -14.61 -70.64 -28.09
C SER A 9 -15.94 -69.87 -28.01
N GLY A 10 -15.87 -68.53 -27.90
CA GLY A 10 -17.05 -67.65 -27.91
C GLY A 10 -16.73 -66.16 -28.08
N SER A 11 -16.09 -65.81 -29.19
CA SER A 11 -16.16 -64.56 -29.97
C SER A 11 -17.19 -63.45 -29.59
N VAL A 12 -16.66 -62.23 -29.46
CA VAL A 12 -17.14 -60.93 -30.03
C VAL A 12 -18.11 -60.02 -29.25
N VAL A 13 -17.60 -58.79 -29.06
CA VAL A 13 -18.19 -57.49 -28.65
C VAL A 13 -19.15 -56.96 -29.73
N PRO A 14 -20.21 -56.18 -29.42
CA PRO A 14 -20.11 -54.75 -29.72
C PRO A 14 -20.88 -53.78 -28.79
N SER A 15 -20.18 -52.68 -28.50
CA SER A 15 -20.60 -51.27 -28.65
C SER A 15 -21.83 -50.75 -27.89
N ARG A 16 -21.58 -49.68 -27.10
CA ARG A 16 -21.95 -48.31 -27.51
C ARG A 16 -21.23 -47.26 -26.67
N SER A 17 -20.49 -46.44 -27.40
CA SER A 17 -19.95 -45.14 -27.05
C SER A 17 -21.06 -44.10 -26.86
N ALA A 18 -20.94 -43.32 -25.79
CA ALA A 18 -21.43 -41.95 -25.68
C ALA A 18 -20.43 -41.26 -24.73
N GLY A 19 -19.53 -40.37 -25.17
CA GLY A 19 -19.82 -39.17 -25.93
C GLY A 19 -19.61 -37.98 -24.99
N PHE A 20 -18.37 -37.72 -24.56
CA PHE A 20 -18.03 -36.47 -23.87
C PHE A 20 -17.79 -35.38 -24.93
N THR A 21 -18.87 -34.76 -25.38
CA THR A 21 -18.81 -33.43 -25.98
C THR A 21 -18.49 -32.42 -24.89
N ASN A 22 -17.24 -31.98 -24.85
CA ASN A 22 -16.84 -30.82 -24.06
C ASN A 22 -17.37 -29.55 -24.74
N THR A 23 -18.61 -29.19 -24.44
CA THR A 23 -19.21 -27.90 -24.82
C THR A 23 -19.76 -27.22 -23.58
N GLY A 24 -18.89 -26.48 -22.88
CA GLY A 24 -19.27 -25.64 -21.75
C GLY A 24 -18.05 -25.03 -21.10
N SER A 25 -18.09 -23.72 -20.85
CA SER A 25 -17.11 -22.97 -20.04
C SER A 25 -16.75 -23.75 -18.76
N PRO A 26 -15.48 -23.76 -18.30
CA PRO A 26 -15.10 -24.48 -17.09
C PRO A 26 -15.90 -23.94 -15.92
N ARG A 27 -16.95 -24.66 -15.51
CA ARG A 27 -17.62 -24.38 -14.26
C ARG A 27 -16.60 -24.63 -13.16
N PRO A 28 -16.46 -23.72 -12.18
CA PRO A 28 -15.68 -23.99 -10.99
C PRO A 28 -16.12 -25.34 -10.40
N ALA A 29 -15.20 -26.29 -10.34
CA ALA A 29 -15.45 -27.54 -9.65
C ALA A 29 -15.64 -27.22 -8.15
N ARG A 30 -16.61 -27.86 -7.51
CA ARG A 30 -16.78 -27.76 -6.06
C ARG A 30 -15.48 -28.26 -5.41
N PRO A 31 -14.90 -27.54 -4.43
CA PRO A 31 -13.70 -28.01 -3.73
C PRO A 31 -13.92 -29.45 -3.25
N GLY A 32 -13.01 -30.35 -3.63
CA GLY A 32 -13.03 -31.72 -3.12
C GLY A 32 -12.84 -31.69 -1.61
N GLN A 33 -13.62 -32.46 -0.86
CA GLN A 33 -13.39 -32.59 0.57
C GLN A 33 -12.04 -33.29 0.76
N LEU A 34 -11.09 -32.61 1.39
CA LEU A 34 -9.86 -33.26 1.85
C LEU A 34 -10.24 -34.34 2.85
N ASP A 35 -9.58 -35.48 2.74
CA ASP A 35 -9.67 -36.54 3.73
C ASP A 35 -9.23 -36.00 5.11
N GLN A 36 -9.98 -36.33 6.16
CA GLN A 36 -9.79 -35.74 7.49
C GLN A 36 -8.38 -36.03 8.04
N MET A 37 -7.86 -37.24 7.80
CA MET A 37 -6.49 -37.60 8.19
C MET A 37 -5.42 -36.81 7.41
N MET A 38 -5.71 -36.41 6.17
CA MET A 38 -4.82 -35.54 5.40
C MET A 38 -4.87 -34.09 5.90
N ALA A 39 -6.06 -33.61 6.29
CA ALA A 39 -6.24 -32.27 6.85
C ALA A 39 -5.53 -32.11 8.20
N ASP A 40 -5.62 -33.11 9.09
CA ASP A 40 -5.00 -33.09 10.41
C ASP A 40 -3.45 -33.17 10.35
N ASN A 41 -2.90 -33.65 9.23
CA ASN A 41 -1.45 -33.71 8.98
C ASN A 41 -0.90 -32.46 8.26
N ILE A 42 -1.75 -31.50 7.89
CA ILE A 42 -1.28 -30.19 7.45
C ILE A 42 -0.82 -29.44 8.69
N ALA A 43 0.48 -29.18 8.82
CA ALA A 43 1.01 -28.36 9.89
C ALA A 43 0.33 -26.98 9.85
N GLY A 44 -0.57 -26.74 10.81
CA GLY A 44 -1.17 -25.43 11.02
C GLY A 44 -0.10 -24.45 11.48
N GLY A 45 -0.14 -23.22 10.96
CA GLY A 45 0.59 -22.11 11.55
C GLY A 45 0.09 -21.79 12.96
N ALA A 46 0.70 -20.82 13.63
CA ALA A 46 0.19 -20.32 14.91
C ALA A 46 -1.28 -19.87 14.78
N ASP A 47 -2.06 -20.01 15.85
CA ASP A 47 -3.48 -19.65 15.87
C ASP A 47 -3.67 -18.17 15.50
N PRO A 48 -4.47 -17.83 14.47
CA PRO A 48 -4.76 -16.45 14.11
C PRO A 48 -5.29 -15.60 15.27
N ALA A 49 -6.02 -16.19 16.22
CA ALA A 49 -6.53 -15.48 17.40
C ALA A 49 -5.38 -15.09 18.36
N GLU A 50 -4.46 -16.02 18.63
CA GLU A 50 -3.27 -15.75 19.45
C GLU A 50 -2.36 -14.69 18.82
N ILE A 51 -2.17 -14.73 17.49
CA ILE A 51 -1.40 -13.71 16.77
C ILE A 51 -2.07 -12.33 16.92
N ASN A 52 -3.38 -12.27 16.75
CA ASN A 52 -4.14 -11.03 16.88
C ASN A 52 -4.02 -10.45 18.30
N GLU A 53 -4.24 -11.27 19.33
CA GLU A 53 -4.07 -10.85 20.73
C GLU A 53 -2.65 -10.32 21.00
N MET A 54 -1.63 -11.00 20.47
CA MET A 54 -0.24 -10.57 20.58
C MET A 54 0.04 -9.24 19.86
N CYS A 55 -0.58 -9.01 18.69
CA CYS A 55 -0.53 -7.72 17.99
C CYS A 55 -1.07 -6.58 18.85
N HIS A 56 -2.28 -6.75 19.41
CA HIS A 56 -2.92 -5.72 20.22
C HIS A 56 -2.17 -5.49 21.54
N ALA A 57 -1.78 -6.56 22.25
CA ALA A 57 -1.04 -6.46 23.49
C ALA A 57 0.32 -5.77 23.31
N SER A 58 1.05 -6.09 22.24
CA SER A 58 2.34 -5.44 21.94
C SER A 58 2.20 -3.97 21.55
N ALA A 59 1.18 -3.62 20.75
CA ALA A 59 0.86 -2.25 20.38
C ALA A 59 0.49 -1.39 21.60
N ALA A 60 -0.42 -1.90 22.44
CA ALA A 60 -0.85 -1.23 23.66
C ALA A 60 0.31 -1.04 24.64
N ALA A 61 1.14 -2.07 24.88
CA ALA A 61 2.28 -1.98 25.79
C ALA A 61 3.34 -0.97 25.34
N LEU A 62 3.54 -0.80 24.03
CA LEU A 62 4.46 0.20 23.49
C LEU A 62 3.94 1.63 23.65
N LEU A 63 2.63 1.87 23.67
CA LEU A 63 2.04 3.18 23.94
C LEU A 63 1.84 3.45 25.44
N ASP A 64 1.50 2.43 26.22
CA ASP A 64 1.22 2.56 27.66
C ASP A 64 2.48 2.92 28.47
N ARG A 65 3.64 2.34 28.12
CA ARG A 65 4.95 2.71 28.71
C ARG A 65 5.28 4.20 28.55
N VAL A 66 4.69 4.87 27.57
CA VAL A 66 4.92 6.28 27.24
C VAL A 66 4.01 7.19 28.05
N HIS A 67 2.76 6.80 28.25
CA HIS A 67 1.83 7.55 29.10
C HIS A 67 2.30 7.62 30.57
N HIS A 68 3.10 6.65 31.01
CA HIS A 68 3.62 6.56 32.38
C HIS A 68 5.11 6.92 32.53
N THR A 69 5.88 7.12 31.45
CA THR A 69 7.32 7.43 31.53
C THR A 69 7.66 8.70 30.74
N GLN A 70 8.05 9.78 31.43
CA GLN A 70 8.40 11.09 30.83
C GLN A 70 9.87 11.21 30.35
N ASP A 71 10.63 10.12 30.27
CA ASP A 71 12.07 10.16 29.94
C ASP A 71 12.32 10.05 28.43
N ALA A 72 12.55 11.20 27.80
CA ALA A 72 12.86 11.31 26.36
C ALA A 72 14.12 10.51 25.94
N GLU A 73 15.11 10.36 26.84
CA GLU A 73 16.35 9.60 26.57
C GLU A 73 16.09 8.09 26.64
N LEU A 74 15.16 7.64 27.48
CA LEU A 74 14.68 6.25 27.49
C LEU A 74 13.88 5.94 26.23
N VAL A 75 13.02 6.86 25.78
CA VAL A 75 12.29 6.64 24.53
C VAL A 75 13.22 6.68 23.32
N GLU A 76 14.20 7.59 23.26
CA GLU A 76 15.22 7.56 22.21
C GLU A 76 16.02 6.25 22.23
N ARG A 77 16.35 5.72 23.42
CA ARG A 77 16.97 4.39 23.56
C ARG A 77 16.03 3.26 23.14
N VAL A 78 14.74 3.31 23.47
CA VAL A 78 13.75 2.33 23.00
C VAL A 78 13.58 2.43 21.50
N LEU A 79 13.45 3.61 20.92
CA LEU A 79 13.38 3.81 19.47
C LEU A 79 14.67 3.36 18.78
N THR A 80 15.83 3.52 19.41
CA THR A 80 17.13 3.03 18.91
C THR A 80 17.26 1.51 19.05
N LEU A 81 16.75 0.94 20.15
CA LEU A 81 16.72 -0.51 20.40
C LEU A 81 15.74 -1.17 19.45
N VAL A 82 14.58 -0.57 19.25
CA VAL A 82 13.58 -1.01 18.30
C VAL A 82 14.15 -0.75 16.88
N ASP A 83 14.91 0.31 16.58
CA ASP A 83 15.64 0.44 15.30
C ASP A 83 16.80 -0.58 15.13
N ARG A 84 17.36 -1.17 16.21
CA ARG A 84 18.50 -2.13 16.19
C ARG A 84 18.09 -3.61 16.27
N GLU A 85 17.13 -3.95 17.13
CA GLU A 85 16.59 -5.30 17.39
C GLU A 85 15.24 -5.52 16.68
N GLY A 86 14.54 -4.43 16.31
CA GLY A 86 13.60 -4.39 15.18
C GLY A 86 12.17 -3.92 15.48
N VAL A 87 11.85 -2.64 15.19
CA VAL A 87 10.48 -2.15 14.92
C VAL A 87 9.98 -3.04 13.82
N TYR A 88 10.84 -3.35 12.85
CA TYR A 88 10.63 -4.28 11.77
C TYR A 88 9.97 -5.60 12.21
N VAL A 89 10.44 -6.26 13.27
CA VAL A 89 9.91 -7.56 13.71
C VAL A 89 8.51 -7.40 14.29
N ILE A 90 8.30 -6.40 15.14
CA ILE A 90 6.98 -6.09 15.73
C ILE A 90 6.02 -5.55 14.66
N ALA A 91 6.54 -4.81 13.71
CA ALA A 91 5.81 -4.22 12.60
C ALA A 91 5.40 -5.29 11.58
N GLU A 92 6.26 -6.29 11.33
CA GLU A 92 5.91 -7.49 10.58
C GLU A 92 4.77 -8.26 11.26
N LEU A 93 4.80 -8.38 12.59
CA LEU A 93 3.68 -8.92 13.36
C LEU A 93 2.39 -8.10 13.14
N TRP A 94 2.46 -6.77 13.27
CA TRP A 94 1.31 -5.88 13.03
C TRP A 94 0.81 -5.83 11.58
N SER A 95 1.61 -6.23 10.60
CA SER A 95 1.24 -6.12 9.17
C SER A 95 0.00 -6.94 8.78
N HIS A 96 -0.40 -7.89 9.63
CA HIS A 96 -1.59 -8.72 9.47
C HIS A 96 -2.80 -8.21 10.28
N ALA A 97 -2.64 -7.16 11.08
CA ALA A 97 -3.72 -6.62 11.91
C ALA A 97 -4.76 -5.85 11.08
N ASP A 98 -5.95 -5.67 11.66
CA ASP A 98 -7.03 -4.96 10.99
C ASP A 98 -6.62 -3.51 10.66
N PRO A 99 -6.94 -3.00 9.46
CA PRO A 99 -6.65 -1.65 9.00
C PRO A 99 -6.93 -0.54 10.02
N ASP A 100 -8.07 -0.60 10.69
CA ASP A 100 -8.56 0.45 11.59
C ASP A 100 -8.30 0.13 13.07
N SER A 101 -7.44 -0.86 13.35
CA SER A 101 -6.95 -1.19 14.69
C SER A 101 -5.71 -0.36 15.06
N LEU A 102 -5.41 -0.31 16.35
CA LEU A 102 -4.19 0.29 16.87
C LEU A 102 -2.92 -0.29 16.22
N PRO A 103 -2.68 -1.62 16.22
CA PRO A 103 -1.52 -2.19 15.53
C PRO A 103 -1.49 -1.87 14.03
N GLY A 104 -2.65 -1.89 13.35
CA GLY A 104 -2.75 -1.55 11.93
C GLY A 104 -2.37 -0.10 11.60
N ILE A 105 -2.68 0.84 12.49
CA ILE A 105 -2.29 2.24 12.33
C ILE A 105 -0.81 2.46 12.66
N LEU A 106 -0.28 1.80 13.70
CA LEU A 106 1.14 1.83 14.02
C LEU A 106 2.00 1.26 12.87
N TRP A 107 1.54 0.17 12.25
CA TRP A 107 2.17 -0.38 11.04
C TRP A 107 2.25 0.64 9.91
N ARG A 108 1.13 1.33 9.61
CA ARG A 108 1.11 2.38 8.58
C ARG A 108 2.06 3.52 8.90
N LEU A 109 2.14 3.93 10.17
CA LEU A 109 3.03 5.00 10.61
C LEU A 109 4.50 4.59 10.42
N TYR A 110 4.83 3.36 10.77
CA TYR A 110 6.15 2.78 10.51
C TYR A 110 6.48 2.70 9.01
N LEU A 111 5.52 2.26 8.19
CA LEU A 111 5.69 2.18 6.74
C LEU A 111 5.89 3.57 6.12
N LEU A 112 5.14 4.58 6.59
CA LEU A 112 5.32 5.98 6.20
C LEU A 112 6.74 6.44 6.51
N ARG A 113 7.24 6.23 7.74
CA ARG A 113 8.61 6.59 8.11
C ARG A 113 9.64 5.93 7.19
N THR A 114 9.49 4.62 6.98
CA THR A 114 10.41 3.84 6.14
C THR A 114 10.43 4.37 4.72
N TRP A 115 9.26 4.66 4.15
CA TRP A 115 9.12 5.26 2.84
C TRP A 115 9.74 6.66 2.78
N MET A 116 9.52 7.50 3.80
CA MET A 116 10.09 8.86 3.88
C MET A 116 11.62 8.83 3.89
N ARG A 117 12.23 7.98 4.72
CA ARG A 117 13.69 7.83 4.79
C ARG A 117 14.28 7.37 3.46
N LYS A 118 13.66 6.37 2.82
CA LYS A 118 14.14 5.82 1.54
C LYS A 118 14.02 6.82 0.38
N ASN A 119 13.04 7.72 0.40
CA ASN A 119 12.73 8.62 -0.70
C ASN A 119 12.96 10.10 -0.36
N ARG A 120 13.79 10.39 0.66
CA ARG A 120 13.99 11.72 1.25
C ARG A 120 14.23 12.85 0.25
N GLU A 121 15.04 12.61 -0.78
CA GLU A 121 15.38 13.62 -1.80
C GLU A 121 14.17 13.93 -2.71
N SER A 122 13.48 12.89 -3.16
CA SER A 122 12.25 13.00 -3.97
C SER A 122 11.16 13.74 -3.20
N ILE A 123 10.96 13.36 -1.94
CA ILE A 123 9.94 13.92 -1.07
C ILE A 123 10.25 15.39 -0.76
N ALA A 124 11.50 15.76 -0.52
CA ALA A 124 11.91 17.15 -0.33
C ALA A 124 11.57 18.03 -1.55
N ARG A 125 11.69 17.50 -2.77
CA ARG A 125 11.24 18.21 -3.99
C ARG A 125 9.72 18.30 -4.07
N LEU A 126 9.02 17.20 -3.82
CA LEU A 126 7.55 17.18 -3.85
C LEU A 126 6.94 18.10 -2.80
N TRP A 127 7.56 18.22 -1.62
CA TRP A 127 7.14 19.16 -0.58
C TRP A 127 7.16 20.60 -1.08
N ARG A 128 8.28 21.07 -1.65
CA ARG A 128 8.40 22.42 -2.21
C ARG A 128 7.39 22.72 -3.31
N VAL A 129 6.97 21.69 -4.04
CA VAL A 129 5.96 21.81 -5.10
C VAL A 129 4.53 21.82 -4.53
N GLY A 130 4.26 20.99 -3.52
CA GLY A 130 2.96 20.89 -2.86
C GLY A 130 2.67 22.07 -1.93
N GLU A 131 3.70 22.60 -1.29
CA GLU A 131 3.65 23.67 -0.29
C GLU A 131 4.68 24.76 -0.66
N PRO A 132 4.44 25.53 -1.74
CA PRO A 132 5.38 26.53 -2.23
C PRO A 132 5.52 27.73 -1.29
N VAL A 133 4.54 27.94 -0.41
CA VAL A 133 4.52 28.94 0.67
C VAL A 133 4.03 28.21 1.91
N ALA A 134 4.70 28.39 3.05
CA ALA A 134 4.31 27.74 4.29
C ALA A 134 2.87 28.13 4.70
N THR A 135 2.02 27.13 4.89
CA THR A 135 0.67 27.23 5.41
C THR A 135 0.55 26.51 6.76
N THR A 136 -0.68 26.38 7.27
CA THR A 136 -0.97 25.56 8.44
C THR A 136 -0.48 24.11 8.29
N ALA A 137 -0.44 23.56 7.07
CA ALA A 137 0.05 22.20 6.85
C ALA A 137 1.54 22.05 7.22
N SER A 138 2.36 23.06 6.92
CA SER A 138 3.76 23.14 7.34
C SER A 138 3.90 23.16 8.86
N ALA A 139 3.07 23.96 9.54
CA ALA A 139 3.06 24.07 10.99
C ALA A 139 2.63 22.76 11.66
N ILE A 140 1.58 22.09 11.14
CA ILE A 140 1.12 20.81 11.66
C ILE A 140 2.18 19.73 11.42
N ALA A 141 2.64 19.53 10.19
CA ALA A 141 3.63 18.48 9.90
C ALA A 141 4.96 18.71 10.65
N GLY A 142 5.29 19.97 10.94
CA GLY A 142 6.58 20.36 11.51
C GLY A 142 7.69 20.35 10.46
N VAL A 143 7.38 20.80 9.25
CA VAL A 143 8.29 20.82 8.10
C VAL A 143 8.39 22.24 7.57
N ASP A 144 9.61 22.71 7.36
CA ASP A 144 9.87 24.04 6.78
C ASP A 144 9.45 24.10 5.29
N GLN A 145 9.32 25.30 4.73
CA GLN A 145 8.92 25.54 3.34
C GLN A 145 9.91 24.92 2.32
N ALA A 146 11.20 24.87 2.64
CA ALA A 146 12.25 24.41 1.74
C ALA A 146 13.09 23.26 2.32
N PRO A 147 12.48 22.15 2.74
CA PRO A 147 13.14 21.13 3.55
C PRO A 147 14.25 20.43 2.76
N THR A 148 15.41 20.20 3.38
CA THR A 148 16.45 19.34 2.84
C THR A 148 16.07 17.86 2.99
N GLU A 149 16.82 16.96 2.37
CA GLU A 149 16.65 15.52 2.57
C GLU A 149 16.83 15.09 4.03
N ASN A 150 17.70 15.78 4.78
CA ASN A 150 17.92 15.51 6.19
C ASN A 150 16.74 16.00 7.05
N ASP A 151 16.09 17.11 6.66
CA ASP A 151 14.85 17.56 7.30
C ASP A 151 13.73 16.54 7.14
N ILE A 152 13.59 15.94 5.95
CA ILE A 152 12.59 14.88 5.72
C ILE A 152 12.87 13.66 6.59
N ALA A 153 14.13 13.21 6.70
CA ALA A 153 14.49 12.08 7.54
C ALA A 153 14.21 12.38 9.04
N ARG A 154 14.61 13.56 9.53
CA ARG A 154 14.30 14.00 10.90
C ARG A 154 12.81 14.11 11.17
N THR A 155 12.05 14.61 10.21
CA THR A 155 10.58 14.69 10.31
C THR A 155 9.97 13.30 10.43
N ALA A 156 10.43 12.35 9.61
CA ALA A 156 9.96 10.97 9.65
C ALA A 156 10.19 10.34 11.03
N ASP A 157 11.40 10.51 11.56
CA ASP A 157 11.79 10.02 12.88
C ASP A 157 10.98 10.72 13.98
N SER A 158 10.80 12.04 13.89
CA SER A 158 10.04 12.84 14.87
C SER A 158 8.55 12.50 14.88
N ILE A 159 7.93 12.20 13.74
CA ILE A 159 6.53 11.80 13.67
C ILE A 159 6.35 10.43 14.34
N LEU A 160 7.18 9.44 13.99
CA LEU A 160 7.10 8.11 14.60
C LEU A 160 7.45 8.17 16.10
N ALA A 161 8.51 8.88 16.47
CA ALA A 161 8.89 9.07 17.87
C ALA A 161 7.76 9.75 18.65
N GLY A 162 7.14 10.79 18.09
CA GLY A 162 6.02 11.51 18.69
C GLY A 162 4.83 10.62 19.03
N ALA A 163 4.58 9.56 18.24
CA ALA A 163 3.55 8.57 18.54
C ALA A 163 3.85 7.77 19.81
N PHE A 164 5.13 7.59 20.15
CA PHE A 164 5.61 6.89 21.34
C PHE A 164 6.23 7.82 22.40
N THR A 165 6.18 9.15 22.28
CA THR A 165 6.71 10.06 23.32
C THR A 165 5.72 11.11 23.77
N GLY A 166 4.70 11.35 22.96
CA GLY A 166 3.77 12.46 23.14
C GLY A 166 2.34 12.02 22.89
N ASP A 167 1.55 12.95 22.36
CA ASP A 167 0.16 12.67 21.99
C ASP A 167 0.12 11.89 20.66
N PHE A 168 -0.31 10.63 20.74
CA PHE A 168 -0.46 9.75 19.59
C PHE A 168 -1.37 10.34 18.51
N ALA A 169 -2.50 10.96 18.89
CA ALA A 169 -3.40 11.58 17.91
C ALA A 169 -2.73 12.77 17.20
N VAL A 170 -1.90 13.54 17.92
CA VAL A 170 -1.11 14.61 17.30
C VAL A 170 -0.11 14.03 16.30
N ALA A 171 0.61 12.96 16.64
CA ALA A 171 1.53 12.30 15.70
C ALA A 171 0.83 11.85 14.40
N LEU A 172 -0.38 11.29 14.52
CA LEU A 172 -1.21 10.91 13.37
C LEU A 172 -1.66 12.13 12.55
N GLU A 173 -2.00 13.25 13.17
CA GLU A 173 -2.31 14.49 12.45
C GLU A 173 -1.12 15.06 11.70
N ARG A 174 0.08 15.00 12.31
CA ARG A 174 1.33 15.37 11.63
C ARG A 174 1.57 14.51 10.40
N ALA A 175 1.39 13.19 10.55
CA ALA A 175 1.51 12.24 9.45
C ALA A 175 0.50 12.51 8.32
N ALA A 176 -0.77 12.81 8.66
CA ALA A 176 -1.81 13.13 7.70
C ALA A 176 -1.56 14.43 6.94
N ALA A 177 -1.15 15.50 7.65
CA ALA A 177 -0.80 16.77 7.02
C ALA A 177 0.39 16.58 6.06
N PHE A 178 1.37 15.78 6.47
CA PHE A 178 2.53 15.49 5.65
C PHE A 178 2.16 14.78 4.34
N THR A 179 1.38 13.70 4.43
CA THR A 179 0.99 12.90 3.26
C THR A 179 0.11 13.68 2.29
N ASP A 180 -0.78 14.54 2.77
CA ASP A 180 -1.60 15.43 1.93
C ASP A 180 -0.74 16.39 1.09
N VAL A 181 0.26 17.04 1.70
CA VAL A 181 1.17 17.96 0.99
C VAL A 181 1.96 17.23 -0.08
N VAL A 182 2.52 16.06 0.25
CA VAL A 182 3.28 15.27 -0.74
C VAL A 182 2.38 14.75 -1.86
N ALA A 183 1.14 14.34 -1.54
CA ALA A 183 0.16 13.93 -2.53
C ALA A 183 -0.25 15.08 -3.46
N LEU A 184 -0.35 16.30 -2.94
CA LEU A 184 -0.56 17.51 -3.74
C LEU A 184 0.64 17.76 -4.67
N GLY A 185 1.87 17.67 -4.17
CA GLY A 185 3.10 17.77 -4.97
C GLY A 185 3.13 16.78 -6.14
N LEU A 186 2.77 15.52 -5.88
CA LEU A 186 2.66 14.47 -6.91
C LEU A 186 1.64 14.81 -8.00
N ARG A 187 0.46 15.33 -7.62
CA ARG A 187 -0.58 15.75 -8.56
C ARG A 187 -0.11 16.90 -9.44
N ILE A 188 0.60 17.87 -8.87
CA ILE A 188 1.14 19.01 -9.63
C ILE A 188 2.18 18.53 -10.62
N GLU A 189 3.13 17.68 -10.21
CA GLU A 189 4.15 17.12 -11.12
C GLU A 189 3.52 16.28 -12.23
N ALA A 190 2.51 15.47 -11.91
CA ALA A 190 1.79 14.67 -12.89
C ALA A 190 1.04 15.54 -13.93
N ARG A 191 0.42 16.65 -13.51
CA ARG A 191 -0.21 17.61 -14.43
C ARG A 191 0.82 18.29 -15.34
N LYS A 192 1.99 18.67 -14.81
CA LYS A 192 3.08 19.25 -15.61
C LYS A 192 3.55 18.28 -16.70
N LEU A 193 3.69 17.00 -16.36
CA LEU A 193 4.03 15.96 -17.35
C LEU A 193 2.93 15.77 -18.41
N ALA A 194 1.67 15.92 -18.04
CA ALA A 194 0.55 15.84 -18.98
C ALA A 194 0.39 17.10 -19.85
N SER A 195 0.75 18.29 -19.36
CA SER A 195 0.66 19.53 -20.14
C SER A 195 1.78 19.69 -21.17
N LEU A 196 2.96 19.12 -20.88
CA LEU A 196 4.08 19.06 -21.84
C LEU A 196 3.71 18.24 -23.11
N ASP A 197 2.78 17.30 -22.99
CA ASP A 197 2.18 16.54 -24.10
C ASP A 197 1.40 17.49 -25.05
N GLY A 198 0.53 18.34 -24.49
CA GLY A 198 -0.38 19.21 -25.26
C GLY A 198 0.25 20.46 -25.88
N SER A 199 1.35 20.97 -25.34
CA SER A 199 2.06 22.13 -25.91
C SER A 199 2.79 21.82 -27.23
N SER A 200 3.05 20.54 -27.52
CA SER A 200 3.68 20.09 -28.78
C SER A 200 2.74 20.21 -29.98
N GLU A 201 1.43 20.11 -29.75
CA GLU A 201 0.38 20.16 -30.78
C GLU A 201 -0.10 21.61 -31.06
N ALA A 202 -0.03 22.51 -30.07
CA ALA A 202 -0.54 23.88 -30.18
C ALA A 202 0.42 24.88 -30.88
N GLY A 203 1.66 24.47 -31.17
CA GLY A 203 2.67 25.31 -31.86
C GLY A 203 2.54 25.36 -33.38
N SER A 204 1.58 24.65 -33.98
CA SER A 204 1.33 24.62 -35.43
C SER A 204 0.10 25.47 -35.80
N SER A 205 0.10 26.75 -35.44
CA SER A 205 -0.82 27.72 -36.05
C SER A 205 -0.17 28.31 -37.30
N ASP A 206 -0.04 27.49 -38.34
CA ASP A 206 0.23 28.01 -39.68
C ASP A 206 -1.03 28.74 -40.17
N VAL A 207 -0.86 30.02 -40.46
CA VAL A 207 -1.86 30.84 -41.15
C VAL A 207 -1.95 30.31 -42.57
N SER A 208 -3.01 29.58 -42.91
CA SER A 208 -3.33 29.26 -44.29
C SER A 208 -4.84 29.25 -44.51
N ASP A 209 -5.26 30.27 -45.24
CA ASP A 209 -6.57 30.44 -45.85
C ASP A 209 -6.76 29.38 -46.94
N GLY A 210 -7.87 28.63 -46.94
CA GLY A 210 -8.27 27.79 -48.06
C GLY A 210 -8.60 26.31 -47.78
N SER A 211 -9.90 26.03 -47.73
CA SER A 211 -10.61 24.88 -48.30
C SER A 211 -10.19 23.41 -48.00
N ALA A 212 -11.11 22.75 -47.29
CA ALA A 212 -11.61 21.37 -47.44
C ALA A 212 -10.72 20.16 -47.06
N THR A 213 -11.27 19.40 -46.10
CA THR A 213 -11.15 17.94 -45.89
C THR A 213 -9.76 17.38 -45.61
N SER A 214 -9.26 17.59 -44.39
CA SER A 214 -8.36 16.62 -43.75
C SER A 214 -9.12 15.89 -42.64
N ALA A 215 -9.57 14.69 -42.95
CA ALA A 215 -10.00 13.73 -41.93
C ALA A 215 -8.88 13.60 -40.89
N ALA A 216 -9.24 13.76 -39.62
CA ALA A 216 -8.35 13.70 -38.47
C ALA A 216 -7.59 12.36 -38.42
N ALA A 217 -6.43 12.30 -39.06
CA ALA A 217 -5.45 11.26 -38.82
C ALA A 217 -4.82 11.58 -37.46
N GLY A 218 -5.41 11.05 -36.39
CA GLY A 218 -4.86 11.16 -35.05
C GLY A 218 -3.41 10.66 -35.04
N SER A 219 -2.48 11.60 -34.84
CA SER A 219 -1.05 11.32 -34.79
C SER A 219 -0.80 10.28 -33.70
N ARG A 220 -0.09 9.18 -34.03
CA ARG A 220 0.20 8.13 -33.05
C ARG A 220 1.15 8.73 -32.00
N PRO A 221 0.82 8.67 -30.70
CA PRO A 221 1.65 9.29 -29.69
C PRO A 221 3.06 8.68 -29.70
N SER A 222 4.06 9.54 -29.63
CA SER A 222 5.46 9.15 -29.64
C SER A 222 5.79 8.24 -28.44
N ALA A 223 6.87 7.45 -28.53
CA ALA A 223 7.29 6.61 -27.41
C ALA A 223 7.60 7.43 -26.13
N VAL A 224 8.05 8.67 -26.31
CA VAL A 224 8.34 9.62 -25.23
C VAL A 224 7.04 10.08 -24.55
N GLU A 225 6.02 10.45 -25.32
CA GLU A 225 4.70 10.84 -24.80
C GLU A 225 4.03 9.69 -24.04
N LYS A 226 4.10 8.47 -24.59
CA LYS A 226 3.59 7.27 -23.90
C LYS A 226 4.28 7.06 -22.56
N ARG A 227 5.61 7.25 -22.48
CA ARG A 227 6.37 7.15 -21.23
C ARG A 227 6.01 8.26 -20.25
N ALA A 228 5.84 9.50 -20.71
CA ALA A 228 5.43 10.63 -19.88
C ALA A 228 4.03 10.42 -19.31
N ARG A 229 3.07 9.96 -20.13
CA ARG A 229 1.70 9.63 -19.71
C ARG A 229 1.66 8.50 -18.70
N ALA A 230 2.44 7.43 -18.93
CA ALA A 230 2.55 6.33 -17.97
C ALA A 230 3.16 6.81 -16.63
N LYS A 231 4.17 7.68 -16.67
CA LYS A 231 4.75 8.29 -15.46
C LYS A 231 3.72 9.16 -14.73
N ALA A 232 3.00 10.03 -15.44
CA ALA A 232 1.96 10.88 -14.87
C ALA A 232 0.84 10.05 -14.22
N ALA A 233 0.39 8.98 -14.88
CA ALA A 233 -0.61 8.06 -14.32
C ALA A 233 -0.11 7.39 -13.02
N LYS A 234 1.15 6.94 -12.99
CA LYS A 234 1.75 6.37 -11.77
C LYS A 234 1.80 7.38 -10.62
N LEU A 235 2.21 8.62 -10.88
CA LEU A 235 2.24 9.68 -9.88
C LEU A 235 0.83 9.99 -9.34
N MET A 236 -0.19 10.03 -10.22
CA MET A 236 -1.58 10.23 -9.80
C MET A 236 -2.09 9.07 -8.94
N HIS A 237 -1.76 7.83 -9.29
CA HIS A 237 -2.12 6.68 -8.49
C HIS A 237 -1.47 6.72 -7.10
N THR A 238 -0.17 7.00 -7.03
CA THR A 238 0.54 7.16 -5.75
C THR A 238 -0.05 8.30 -4.92
N ALA A 239 -0.40 9.44 -5.54
CA ALA A 239 -1.07 10.54 -4.85
C ALA A 239 -2.42 10.10 -4.27
N GLY A 240 -3.22 9.34 -5.03
CA GLY A 240 -4.49 8.79 -4.56
C GLY A 240 -4.32 7.91 -3.32
N ASN A 241 -3.31 7.04 -3.32
CA ASN A 241 -3.01 6.18 -2.16
C ASN A 241 -2.58 7.01 -0.95
N LEU A 242 -1.73 8.02 -1.12
CA LEU A 242 -1.31 8.90 -0.02
C LEU A 242 -2.48 9.71 0.58
N PHE A 243 -3.42 10.17 -0.25
CA PHE A 243 -4.64 10.81 0.25
C PHE A 243 -5.53 9.86 1.05
N ALA A 244 -5.61 8.58 0.64
CA ALA A 244 -6.31 7.57 1.43
C ALA A 244 -5.60 7.38 2.78
N THR A 245 -4.28 7.21 2.79
CA THR A 245 -3.49 7.09 4.02
C THR A 245 -3.65 8.32 4.94
N ALA A 246 -3.73 9.54 4.39
CA ALA A 246 -3.99 10.74 5.18
C ALA A 246 -5.36 10.71 5.87
N LYS A 247 -6.39 10.14 5.22
CA LYS A 247 -7.71 9.93 5.81
C LYS A 247 -7.66 8.88 6.91
N ASP A 248 -6.96 7.77 6.68
CA ASP A 248 -6.78 6.71 7.69
C ASP A 248 -6.13 7.28 8.97
N PHE A 249 -5.08 8.08 8.85
CA PHE A 249 -4.45 8.71 10.01
C PHE A 249 -5.36 9.68 10.76
N ARG A 250 -6.12 10.52 10.04
CA ARG A 250 -7.13 11.39 10.67
C ARG A 250 -8.22 10.59 11.37
N HIS A 251 -8.65 9.49 10.76
CA HIS A 251 -9.64 8.60 11.35
C HIS A 251 -9.10 7.96 12.63
N GLY A 252 -7.88 7.41 12.59
CA GLY A 252 -7.17 6.89 13.75
C GLY A 252 -7.04 7.89 14.89
N ALA A 253 -6.62 9.13 14.57
CA ALA A 253 -6.52 10.21 15.55
C ALA A 253 -7.87 10.50 16.23
N ASN A 254 -8.96 10.43 15.47
CA ASN A 254 -10.30 10.62 15.99
C ASN A 254 -10.77 9.46 16.89
N LEU A 255 -10.50 8.22 16.49
CA LEU A 255 -10.81 7.03 17.29
C LEU A 255 -10.01 7.01 18.60
N TRP A 256 -8.71 7.33 18.53
CA TRP A 256 -7.82 7.41 19.69
C TRP A 256 -8.34 8.41 20.73
N ARG A 257 -8.67 9.64 20.31
CA ARG A 257 -9.23 10.66 21.22
C ARG A 257 -10.55 10.27 21.88
N ARG A 258 -11.29 9.34 21.27
CA ARG A 258 -12.56 8.83 21.79
C ARG A 258 -12.38 7.57 22.64
N GLY A 259 -11.16 7.05 22.79
CA GLY A 259 -10.89 5.77 23.44
C GLY A 259 -11.55 4.60 22.71
N ARG A 260 -11.59 4.64 21.38
CA ARG A 260 -12.25 3.64 20.52
C ARG A 260 -11.30 2.98 19.52
N LEU A 261 -10.01 3.25 19.64
CA LEU A 261 -8.98 2.63 18.82
C LEU A 261 -8.38 1.48 19.65
N GLU A 262 -8.81 0.26 19.33
CA GLU A 262 -8.34 -0.98 19.96
C GLU A 262 -7.18 -1.58 19.19
#